data_AF-A0A2S0VW28-F1
#
_entry.id   AF-A0A2S0VW28-F1
#
_cell.length_a   1.000
_cell.length_b   1.000
_cell.length_c   1.000
_cell.angle_alpha   90.00
_cell.angle_beta   90.00
_cell.angle_gamma   90.00
#
_symmetry.space_group_name_H-M   'P 1'
#
loop_
_entity.id
_entity.type
_entity.pdbx_description
1 polymer ?
#
loop_
_entity_poly.entity_id
_entity_poly.type
_entity_poly.pdbx_seq_one_letter_code
_entity_poly.pdbx_strand_id
1 'polypeptide(L)'
;MKNLIKTSKYLAMISALLLNVSVIAATVSTPMGTSVTVLERAPLTSSQVAAYNQSFLDSWPYAQLIEDASSLYNCHSFAFYWFNPANPYWMNDPSAYWQDGSYNVVTDGSLAYRDNIEYYENGQLQHSGPVYSYNNGVIGVLSKWGSWPIAYHHYLYTPYTLETSNSTSYIPGISLQLVRKAY
;
A
#
# COMPACT_ATOMS: atom_id res chain seq x y z
N MET A 1 35.29 7.95 2.15
CA MET A 1 34.83 7.57 3.50
C MET A 1 33.51 6.84 3.35
N LYS A 2 33.45 5.60 3.82
CA LYS A 2 32.27 4.73 3.75
C LYS A 2 31.29 5.14 4.86
N ASN A 3 30.20 5.83 4.54
CA ASN A 3 29.12 6.07 5.51
C ASN A 3 28.03 5.00 5.35
N LEU A 4 28.34 3.85 5.93
CA LEU A 4 27.39 2.87 6.42
C LEU A 4 26.58 3.49 7.56
N ILE A 5 25.38 4.03 7.31
CA ILE A 5 24.24 3.99 8.25
C ILE A 5 22.94 4.03 7.43
N LYS A 6 22.54 2.89 6.85
CA LYS A 6 21.21 2.68 6.22
C LYS A 6 20.49 1.48 6.86
N THR A 7 20.67 1.28 8.16
CA THR A 7 20.43 -0.05 8.78
C THR A 7 19.51 -0.12 9.98
N SER A 8 18.86 0.94 10.46
CA SER A 8 18.12 0.80 11.74
C SER A 8 16.64 0.37 11.64
N LYS A 9 15.93 0.50 10.50
CA LYS A 9 14.53 0.03 10.39
C LYS A 9 14.20 -0.76 9.12
N TYR A 10 14.99 -0.61 8.05
CA TYR A 10 14.92 -1.51 6.89
C TYR A 10 15.24 -2.98 7.25
N LEU A 11 16.06 -3.22 8.28
CA LEU A 11 16.36 -4.59 8.74
C LEU A 11 15.18 -5.28 9.45
N ALA A 12 14.19 -4.54 9.97
CA ALA A 12 12.95 -5.14 10.46
C ALA A 12 12.00 -5.53 9.31
N MET A 13 12.22 -5.00 8.09
CA MET A 13 11.46 -5.38 6.89
C MET A 13 12.00 -6.64 6.22
N ILE A 14 13.22 -7.09 6.56
CA ILE A 14 13.88 -8.27 5.97
C ILE A 14 14.30 -9.22 7.08
N SER A 15 13.33 -9.90 7.66
CA SER A 15 13.57 -11.24 8.22
C SER A 15 12.35 -12.10 7.93
N ALA A 16 12.24 -12.51 6.67
CA ALA A 16 11.42 -13.65 6.29
C ALA A 16 12.38 -14.68 5.70
N LEU A 17 12.67 -15.67 6.54
CA LEU A 17 13.12 -17.00 6.20
C LEU A 17 12.70 -17.38 4.77
N LEU A 18 13.66 -17.77 3.93
CA LEU A 18 13.44 -18.33 2.60
C LEU A 18 12.55 -19.59 2.72
N LEU A 19 11.25 -19.38 2.73
CA LEU A 19 10.23 -20.43 2.65
C LEU A 19 9.77 -20.46 1.19
N ASN A 20 9.72 -21.68 0.63
CA ASN A 20 9.03 -21.95 -0.62
C ASN A 20 7.54 -21.62 -0.44
N VAL A 21 7.18 -20.34 -0.53
CA VAL A 21 5.81 -19.90 -0.63
C VAL A 21 5.36 -20.32 -2.02
N SER A 22 4.39 -21.21 -2.11
CA SER A 22 3.70 -21.46 -3.37
C SER A 22 3.11 -20.14 -3.83
N VAL A 23 3.68 -19.61 -4.91
CA VAL A 23 3.21 -18.42 -5.61
C VAL A 23 2.66 -18.91 -6.93
N ILE A 24 1.35 -18.77 -7.12
CA ILE A 24 0.67 -19.16 -8.36
C ILE A 24 0.34 -17.88 -9.11
N ALA A 25 0.74 -17.81 -10.37
CA ALA A 25 0.34 -16.71 -11.24
C ALA A 25 -1.14 -16.87 -11.62
N ALA A 26 -1.90 -15.78 -11.50
CA ALA A 26 -3.29 -15.68 -11.91
C ALA A 26 -3.50 -14.37 -12.68
N THR A 27 -4.75 -14.12 -13.10
CA THR A 27 -5.10 -12.92 -13.85
C THR A 27 -6.41 -12.35 -13.34
N VAL A 28 -6.44 -11.03 -13.19
CA VAL A 28 -7.67 -10.26 -12.99
C VAL A 28 -7.85 -9.30 -14.16
N SER A 29 -9.06 -8.78 -14.34
CA SER A 29 -9.35 -7.78 -15.37
C SER A 29 -9.54 -6.41 -14.74
N THR A 30 -8.96 -5.39 -15.35
CA THR A 30 -9.37 -4.01 -15.11
C THR A 30 -10.83 -3.83 -15.52
N PRO A 31 -11.46 -2.72 -15.11
CA PRO A 31 -12.75 -2.31 -15.64
C PRO A 31 -12.95 -2.30 -17.15
N MET A 32 -11.95 -1.84 -17.90
CA MET A 32 -12.02 -1.78 -19.36
C MET A 32 -11.62 -3.12 -20.00
N GLY A 33 -11.41 -4.16 -19.19
CA GLY A 33 -11.19 -5.53 -19.63
C GLY A 33 -9.73 -5.91 -19.87
N THR A 34 -8.77 -5.03 -19.57
CA THR A 34 -7.35 -5.32 -19.70
C THR A 34 -6.91 -6.32 -18.64
N SER A 35 -6.23 -7.39 -19.08
CA SER A 35 -5.69 -8.41 -18.17
C SER A 35 -4.51 -7.88 -17.36
N VAL A 36 -4.51 -8.17 -16.06
CA VAL A 36 -3.44 -7.83 -15.11
C VAL A 36 -2.94 -9.09 -14.42
N THR A 37 -1.63 -9.33 -14.48
CA THR A 37 -0.99 -10.45 -13.79
C THR A 37 -0.97 -10.22 -12.29
N VAL A 38 -1.47 -11.20 -11.54
CA VAL A 38 -1.47 -11.20 -10.08
C VAL A 38 -0.91 -12.51 -9.54
N LEU A 39 -0.64 -12.54 -8.24
CA LEU A 39 -0.12 -13.69 -7.54
C LEU A 39 -1.10 -14.14 -6.46
N GLU A 40 -1.39 -15.44 -6.40
CA GLU A 40 -1.95 -16.08 -5.22
C GLU A 40 -0.81 -16.49 -4.29
N ARG A 41 -0.96 -16.17 -3.00
CA ARG A 41 0.05 -16.43 -1.98
C ARG A 41 -0.52 -17.26 -0.85
N ALA A 42 0.34 -18.02 -0.17
CA ALA A 42 -0.06 -18.70 1.06
C ALA A 42 -0.45 -17.67 2.14
N PRO A 43 -1.51 -17.94 2.94
CA PRO A 43 -1.89 -17.10 4.06
C PRO A 43 -0.84 -17.14 5.17
N LEU A 44 -0.82 -16.09 6.00
CA LEU A 44 -0.03 -16.06 7.22
C LEU A 44 -0.60 -17.04 8.26
N THR A 45 0.27 -17.60 9.10
CA THR A 45 -0.18 -18.30 10.32
C THR A 45 -0.74 -17.31 11.33
N SER A 46 -1.58 -17.75 12.27
CA SER A 46 -2.10 -16.89 13.34
C SER A 46 -1.00 -16.22 14.18
N SER A 47 0.14 -16.91 14.38
CA SER A 47 1.29 -16.33 15.08
C SER A 47 1.99 -15.24 14.27
N GLN A 48 2.09 -15.39 12.95
CA GLN A 48 2.61 -14.35 12.07
C GLN A 48 1.68 -13.13 12.03
N VAL A 49 0.37 -13.36 11.95
CA VAL A 49 -0.64 -12.28 12.00
C VAL A 49 -0.47 -11.48 13.29
N ALA A 50 -0.44 -12.14 14.45
CA ALA A 50 -0.25 -11.47 15.73
C ALA A 50 1.06 -10.67 15.80
N ALA A 51 2.17 -11.23 15.28
CA ALA A 51 3.47 -10.56 15.28
C ALA A 51 3.48 -9.29 14.40
N TYR A 52 2.87 -9.34 13.20
CA TYR A 52 2.76 -8.19 12.33
C TYR A 52 1.83 -7.12 12.91
N ASN A 53 0.69 -7.51 13.48
CA ASN A 53 -0.22 -6.60 14.15
C ASN A 53 0.46 -5.86 15.31
N GLN A 54 1.20 -6.59 16.15
CA GLN A 54 1.92 -5.98 17.28
C GLN A 54 3.01 -5.03 16.79
N SER A 55 3.80 -5.44 15.79
CA SER A 55 4.84 -4.59 15.21
C SER A 55 4.28 -3.30 14.60
N PHE A 56 3.07 -3.37 14.03
CA PHE A 56 2.31 -2.22 13.55
C PHE A 56 1.97 -1.25 14.69
N LEU A 57 1.34 -1.75 15.75
CA LEU A 57 0.93 -0.93 16.89
C LEU A 57 2.12 -0.25 17.57
N ASP A 58 3.26 -0.95 17.67
CA ASP A 58 4.49 -0.42 18.29
C ASP A 58 5.16 0.66 17.41
N SER A 59 5.12 0.49 16.08
CA SER A 59 5.85 1.35 15.15
C SER A 59 5.06 2.57 14.67
N TRP A 60 3.71 2.48 14.66
CA TRP A 60 2.81 3.46 14.05
C TRP A 60 1.69 3.90 14.99
N PRO A 61 2.02 4.49 16.15
CA PRO A 61 1.04 4.79 17.21
C PRO A 61 -0.04 5.81 16.81
N TYR A 62 0.15 6.56 15.72
CA TYR A 62 -0.86 7.51 15.20
C TYR A 62 -1.67 6.95 14.03
N ALA A 63 -1.42 5.71 13.62
CA ALA A 63 -2.26 4.97 12.68
C ALA A 63 -3.18 4.03 13.45
N GLN A 64 -4.35 3.73 12.88
CA GLN A 64 -5.31 2.81 13.46
C GLN A 64 -5.25 1.48 12.71
N LEU A 65 -5.20 0.37 13.44
CA LEU A 65 -5.36 -0.97 12.89
C LEU A 65 -6.85 -1.17 12.55
N ILE A 66 -7.14 -1.49 11.29
CA ILE A 66 -8.52 -1.65 10.79
C ILE A 66 -8.83 -3.11 10.48
N GLU A 67 -7.90 -3.81 9.83
CA GLU A 67 -7.98 -5.26 9.56
C GLU A 67 -6.63 -5.92 9.81
N ASP A 68 -6.66 -7.20 10.19
CA ASP A 68 -5.46 -7.98 10.50
C ASP A 68 -4.44 -8.06 9.35
N ALA A 69 -3.19 -8.32 9.72
CA ALA A 69 -2.12 -8.61 8.79
C ALA A 69 -2.47 -9.78 7.85
N SER A 70 -2.07 -9.66 6.58
CA SER A 70 -2.33 -10.68 5.55
C SER A 70 -1.24 -10.64 4.49
N SER A 71 -0.85 -11.81 3.97
CA SER A 71 0.08 -11.95 2.84
C SER A 71 -0.62 -12.08 1.49
N LEU A 72 -1.96 -12.15 1.47
CA LEU A 72 -2.73 -12.50 0.26
C LEU A 72 -2.78 -11.36 -0.76
N TYR A 73 -2.85 -10.12 -0.28
CA TYR A 73 -2.96 -8.92 -1.11
C TYR A 73 -2.09 -7.79 -0.57
N ASN A 74 -1.77 -6.85 -1.45
CA ASN A 74 -1.01 -5.63 -1.14
C ASN A 74 -1.83 -4.36 -1.40
N CYS A 75 -1.18 -3.21 -1.22
CA CYS A 75 -1.75 -1.89 -1.47
C CYS A 75 -2.36 -1.73 -2.85
N HIS A 76 -1.66 -2.14 -3.91
CA HIS A 76 -2.15 -1.99 -5.28
C HIS A 76 -3.42 -2.81 -5.52
N SER A 77 -3.41 -4.09 -5.14
CA SER A 77 -4.60 -4.95 -5.30
C SER A 77 -5.78 -4.43 -4.47
N PHE A 78 -5.53 -3.94 -3.26
CA PHE A 78 -6.57 -3.35 -2.41
C PHE A 78 -7.15 -2.04 -2.97
N ALA A 79 -6.30 -1.20 -3.57
CA ALA A 79 -6.70 0.10 -4.12
C ALA A 79 -7.43 0.00 -5.47
N PHE A 80 -6.96 -0.88 -6.36
CA PHE A 80 -7.43 -0.92 -7.75
C PHE A 80 -8.37 -2.08 -8.05
N TYR A 81 -8.09 -3.27 -7.52
CA TYR A 81 -8.84 -4.47 -7.84
C TYR A 81 -10.01 -4.68 -6.88
N TRP A 82 -9.71 -4.96 -5.62
CA TRP A 82 -10.74 -5.29 -4.64
C TRP A 82 -10.43 -4.73 -3.25
N PHE A 83 -11.17 -3.68 -2.91
CA PHE A 83 -11.17 -3.00 -1.63
C PHE A 83 -11.92 -3.84 -0.57
N ASN A 84 -11.36 -5.00 -0.24
CA ASN A 84 -11.92 -5.94 0.72
C ASN A 84 -10.79 -6.78 1.36
N PRO A 85 -10.81 -7.04 2.69
CA PRO A 85 -9.81 -7.87 3.34
C PRO A 85 -9.81 -9.34 2.88
N ALA A 86 -10.87 -9.81 2.23
CA ALA A 86 -10.95 -11.14 1.61
C ALA A 86 -10.27 -11.21 0.22
N ASN A 87 -9.61 -10.15 -0.24
CA ASN A 87 -8.91 -10.12 -1.52
C ASN A 87 -7.80 -11.19 -1.57
N PRO A 88 -7.84 -12.14 -2.51
CA PRO A 88 -6.89 -13.25 -2.55
C PRO A 88 -5.62 -12.94 -3.38
N TYR A 89 -5.54 -11.76 -4.00
CA TYR A 89 -4.56 -11.48 -5.05
C TYR A 89 -3.57 -10.39 -4.67
N TRP A 90 -2.30 -10.68 -4.90
CA TRP A 90 -1.20 -9.74 -4.79
C TRP A 90 -0.84 -9.19 -6.17
N MET A 91 -0.82 -7.86 -6.32
CA MET A 91 -0.63 -7.19 -7.60
C MET A 91 0.66 -6.38 -7.60
N ASN A 92 1.66 -6.79 -8.39
CA ASN A 92 2.95 -6.08 -8.44
C ASN A 92 2.88 -4.82 -9.32
N ASP A 93 2.08 -4.84 -10.38
CA ASP A 93 1.99 -3.74 -11.34
C ASP A 93 0.51 -3.42 -11.62
N PRO A 94 -0.02 -2.30 -11.10
CA PRO A 94 -1.38 -1.85 -11.39
C PRO A 94 -1.49 -1.00 -12.68
N SER A 95 -0.43 -0.85 -13.48
CA SER A 95 -0.40 0.16 -14.54
C SER A 95 -1.45 0.06 -15.62
N ALA A 96 -1.96 -1.15 -15.87
CA ALA A 96 -3.09 -1.37 -16.77
C ALA A 96 -4.32 -0.52 -16.41
N TYR A 97 -4.55 -0.23 -15.11
CA TYR A 97 -5.74 0.49 -14.65
C TYR A 97 -5.80 1.95 -15.11
N TRP A 98 -4.66 2.61 -15.34
CA TRP A 98 -4.66 3.96 -15.90
C TRP A 98 -4.30 3.96 -17.39
N GLN A 99 -3.53 2.98 -17.87
CA GLN A 99 -3.20 2.88 -19.30
C GLN A 99 -4.44 2.63 -20.18
N ASP A 100 -5.42 1.89 -19.67
CA ASP A 100 -6.63 1.56 -20.42
C ASP A 100 -7.82 2.50 -20.17
N GLY A 101 -7.61 3.55 -19.35
CA GLY A 101 -8.64 4.52 -18.99
C GLY A 101 -9.62 4.07 -17.91
N SER A 102 -9.36 2.96 -17.21
CA SER A 102 -10.19 2.55 -16.06
C SER A 102 -10.12 3.57 -14.91
N TYR A 103 -9.00 4.28 -14.77
CA TYR A 103 -8.74 5.33 -13.80
C TYR A 103 -8.14 6.57 -14.49
N ASN A 104 -8.60 7.75 -14.08
CA ASN A 104 -8.15 9.05 -14.56
C ASN A 104 -7.40 9.81 -13.47
N VAL A 105 -6.37 10.56 -13.84
CA VAL A 105 -5.70 11.51 -12.93
C VAL A 105 -6.69 12.60 -12.51
N VAL A 106 -6.72 12.92 -11.22
CA VAL A 106 -7.53 14.00 -10.67
C VAL A 106 -6.65 15.04 -9.99
N THR A 107 -7.14 16.28 -9.93
CA THR A 107 -6.48 17.37 -9.21
C THR A 107 -6.98 17.45 -7.78
N ASP A 108 -6.11 17.85 -6.85
CA ASP A 108 -6.38 17.93 -5.39
C ASP A 108 -7.68 18.66 -5.03
N GLY A 109 -8.07 19.69 -5.78
CA GLY A 109 -9.32 20.45 -5.58
C GLY A 109 -10.61 19.67 -5.83
N SER A 110 -10.50 18.41 -6.27
CA SER A 110 -11.64 17.54 -6.57
C SER A 110 -11.67 16.26 -5.75
N LEU A 111 -10.82 16.11 -4.73
CA LEU A 111 -10.66 14.88 -3.97
C LEU A 111 -11.98 14.33 -3.42
N ALA A 112 -12.22 13.03 -3.61
CA ALA A 112 -13.40 12.33 -3.15
C ALA A 112 -13.07 11.01 -2.46
N TYR A 113 -14.07 10.48 -1.75
CA TYR A 113 -14.02 9.13 -1.18
C TYR A 113 -13.70 8.09 -2.28
N ARG A 114 -12.72 7.22 -2.00
CA ARG A 114 -12.19 6.19 -2.90
C ARG A 114 -11.44 6.68 -4.15
N ASP A 115 -11.05 7.95 -4.19
CA ASP A 115 -9.89 8.30 -5.00
C ASP A 115 -8.67 7.58 -4.43
N ASN A 116 -7.79 7.10 -5.29
CA ASN A 116 -6.53 6.48 -4.88
C ASN A 116 -5.43 7.53 -4.84
N ILE A 117 -4.70 7.57 -3.74
CA ILE A 117 -3.41 8.26 -3.64
C ILE A 117 -2.33 7.28 -4.03
N GLU A 118 -1.54 7.65 -5.02
CA GLU A 118 -0.38 6.91 -5.51
C GLU A 118 0.90 7.60 -5.05
N TYR A 119 1.79 6.82 -4.48
CA TYR A 119 3.05 7.28 -3.91
C TYR A 119 4.19 6.80 -4.79
N TYR A 120 4.89 7.73 -5.42
CA TYR A 120 6.00 7.44 -6.31
C TYR A 120 7.31 7.82 -5.64
N GLU A 121 8.30 6.94 -5.71
CA GLU A 121 9.69 7.24 -5.35
C GLU A 121 10.54 7.19 -6.61
N ASN A 122 11.21 8.29 -6.96
CA ASN A 122 12.03 8.38 -8.17
C ASN A 122 11.27 7.96 -9.46
N GLY A 123 9.99 8.31 -9.54
CA GLY A 123 9.12 8.00 -10.67
C GLY A 123 8.61 6.55 -10.72
N GLN A 124 8.84 5.73 -9.69
CA GLN A 124 8.33 4.37 -9.58
C GLN A 124 7.24 4.28 -8.51
N LEU A 125 6.09 3.70 -8.86
CA LEU A 125 4.98 3.53 -7.92
C LEU A 125 5.41 2.57 -6.79
N GLN A 126 5.41 3.06 -5.56
CA GLN A 126 5.78 2.29 -4.36
C GLN A 126 4.57 1.88 -3.54
N HIS A 127 3.51 2.70 -3.54
CA HIS A 127 2.36 2.48 -2.68
C HIS A 127 1.09 3.09 -3.26
N SER A 128 -0.05 2.52 -2.86
CA SER A 128 -1.38 3.00 -3.24
C SER A 128 -2.33 2.91 -2.05
N GLY A 129 -3.18 3.91 -1.88
CA GLY A 129 -4.14 3.93 -0.80
C GLY A 129 -5.40 4.69 -1.18
N PRO A 130 -6.59 4.07 -1.10
CA PRO A 130 -7.85 4.80 -1.25
C PRO A 130 -8.07 5.80 -0.11
N VAL A 131 -8.51 6.99 -0.49
CA VAL A 131 -9.01 8.00 0.42
C VAL A 131 -10.27 7.48 1.10
N TYR A 132 -10.23 7.48 2.42
CA TYR A 132 -11.32 7.03 3.27
C TYR A 132 -12.05 8.20 3.92
N SER A 133 -11.33 9.29 4.22
CA SER A 133 -11.92 10.50 4.78
C SER A 133 -11.21 11.74 4.27
N TYR A 134 -11.96 12.84 4.15
CA TYR A 134 -11.41 14.16 3.87
C TYR A 134 -12.22 15.21 4.64
N ASN A 135 -11.61 15.81 5.65
CA ASN A 135 -12.26 16.82 6.50
C ASN A 135 -11.31 17.97 6.77
N ASN A 136 -11.73 19.21 6.47
CA ASN A 136 -10.95 20.43 6.72
C ASN A 136 -9.50 20.36 6.17
N GLY A 137 -9.31 19.80 4.98
CA GLY A 137 -7.98 19.66 4.36
C GLY A 137 -7.16 18.47 4.88
N VAL A 138 -7.64 17.73 5.88
CA VAL A 138 -6.98 16.53 6.40
C VAL A 138 -7.46 15.31 5.63
N ILE A 139 -6.52 14.60 4.99
CA ILE A 139 -6.80 13.40 4.19
C ILE A 139 -6.44 12.14 5.01
N GLY A 140 -7.45 11.31 5.26
CA GLY A 140 -7.31 9.98 5.84
C GLY A 140 -7.37 8.89 4.77
N VAL A 141 -6.43 7.96 4.82
CA VAL A 141 -6.23 6.89 3.84
C VAL A 141 -6.38 5.54 4.52
N LEU A 142 -7.07 4.60 3.86
CA LEU A 142 -6.99 3.19 4.21
C LEU A 142 -6.01 2.51 3.28
N SER A 143 -4.91 1.97 3.81
CA SER A 143 -3.95 1.28 2.95
C SER A 143 -3.29 0.08 3.61
N LYS A 144 -2.79 -0.82 2.76
CA LYS A 144 -2.14 -2.08 3.12
C LYS A 144 -0.63 -1.91 2.99
N TRP A 145 0.15 -2.24 4.03
CA TRP A 145 1.61 -2.05 4.01
C TRP A 145 2.36 -3.37 3.87
N GLY A 146 2.58 -3.81 2.64
CA GLY A 146 3.14 -5.15 2.39
C GLY A 146 2.28 -6.24 3.04
N SER A 147 2.85 -7.06 3.92
CA SER A 147 2.12 -8.10 4.68
C SER A 147 1.45 -7.60 5.98
N TRP A 148 1.68 -6.35 6.39
CA TRP A 148 1.16 -5.76 7.64
C TRP A 148 -0.35 -5.49 7.57
N PRO A 149 -1.04 -5.08 8.66
CA PRO A 149 -2.46 -4.74 8.67
C PRO A 149 -2.94 -3.79 7.58
N ILE A 150 -4.26 -3.73 7.37
CA ILE A 150 -4.88 -2.52 6.80
C ILE A 150 -4.87 -1.46 7.89
N ALA A 151 -4.31 -0.30 7.56
CA ALA A 151 -4.19 0.83 8.45
C ALA A 151 -5.04 2.00 7.96
N TYR A 152 -5.75 2.66 8.88
CA TYR A 152 -6.23 4.02 8.67
C TYR A 152 -5.16 4.99 9.17
N HIS A 153 -4.71 5.91 8.32
CA HIS A 153 -3.65 6.84 8.65
C HIS A 153 -3.79 8.16 7.89
N HIS A 154 -3.14 9.21 8.39
CA HIS A 154 -2.96 10.44 7.63
C HIS A 154 -2.15 10.13 6.36
N TYR A 155 -2.48 10.74 5.21
CA TYR A 155 -1.86 10.38 3.93
C TYR A 155 -0.33 10.52 3.90
N LEU A 156 0.26 11.41 4.70
CA LEU A 156 1.73 11.54 4.87
C LEU A 156 2.32 10.70 6.02
N TYR A 157 1.50 10.04 6.83
CA TYR A 157 1.93 9.20 7.95
C TYR A 157 1.94 7.73 7.52
N THR A 158 2.91 7.38 6.68
CA THR A 158 3.02 6.04 6.09
C THR A 158 4.50 5.70 5.87
N PRO A 159 4.89 4.40 5.89
CA PRO A 159 6.27 3.97 5.60
C PRO A 159 6.81 4.43 4.24
N TYR A 160 5.93 4.85 3.33
CA TYR A 160 6.29 5.25 1.96
C TYR A 160 6.51 6.76 1.79
N THR A 161 6.30 7.57 2.83
CA THR A 161 6.50 9.04 2.78
C THR A 161 7.31 9.61 3.95
N LEU A 162 7.61 8.81 4.97
CA LEU A 162 8.39 9.23 6.13
C LEU A 162 9.73 8.52 6.17
N GLU A 163 10.80 9.30 6.38
CA GLU A 163 12.07 8.71 6.82
C GLU A 163 11.93 8.15 8.23
N THR A 164 12.42 6.93 8.40
CA THR A 164 12.17 6.08 9.55
C THR A 164 12.86 6.55 10.83
N SER A 165 12.34 7.56 11.53
CA SER A 165 12.48 7.74 13.00
C SER A 165 11.90 9.09 13.46
N ASN A 166 10.67 9.11 13.96
CA ASN A 166 10.06 10.26 14.67
C ASN A 166 10.11 11.63 13.96
N SER A 167 10.48 11.70 12.69
CA SER A 167 10.58 12.94 11.93
C SER A 167 9.37 13.08 11.01
N THR A 168 8.65 14.19 11.15
CA THR A 168 7.67 14.73 10.19
C THR A 168 8.32 15.16 8.87
N SER A 169 9.49 14.61 8.54
CA SER A 169 10.33 15.05 7.44
C SER A 169 10.07 14.18 6.21
N TYR A 170 9.53 14.83 5.18
CA TYR A 170 9.33 14.33 3.83
C TYR A 170 10.60 13.70 3.23
N ILE A 171 10.45 12.56 2.56
CA ILE A 171 11.54 11.90 1.81
C ILE A 171 11.75 12.65 0.48
N PRO A 172 12.94 13.21 0.21
CA PRO A 172 13.23 13.81 -1.09
C PRO A 172 13.03 12.81 -2.23
N GLY A 173 12.27 13.20 -3.27
CA GLY A 173 11.99 12.34 -4.44
C GLY A 173 10.67 11.57 -4.37
N ILE A 174 9.85 11.81 -3.33
CA ILE A 174 8.48 11.29 -3.27
C ILE A 174 7.50 12.24 -3.97
N SER A 175 6.79 11.77 -4.99
CA SER A 175 5.67 12.50 -5.59
C SER A 175 4.36 11.77 -5.35
N LEU A 176 3.27 12.53 -5.20
CA LEU A 176 1.93 11.98 -5.06
C LEU A 176 1.13 12.24 -6.33
N GLN A 177 0.31 11.27 -6.73
CA GLN A 177 -0.69 11.43 -7.77
C GLN A 177 -2.04 10.94 -7.25
N LEU A 178 -3.09 11.68 -7.57
CA LEU A 178 -4.45 11.24 -7.29
C LEU A 178 -5.05 10.66 -8.55
N VAL A 179 -5.69 9.50 -8.42
CA VAL A 179 -6.44 8.88 -9.51
C VAL A 179 -7.82 8.47 -9.06
N ARG A 180 -8.79 8.57 -9.97
CA ARG A 180 -10.19 8.24 -9.76
C ARG A 180 -10.67 7.26 -10.80
N LYS A 181 -11.49 6.31 -10.38
CA LYS A 181 -12.21 5.40 -11.27
C LYS A 181 -13.09 6.17 -12.27
N ALA A 182 -12.98 5.88 -13.57
CA ALA A 182 -13.52 6.72 -14.63
C ALA A 182 -15.04 6.70 -14.81
N TYR A 183 -15.77 5.82 -14.13
CA TYR A 183 -17.19 5.52 -14.38
C TYR A 183 -17.94 5.11 -13.11
#